data_AF-A0A9P8JCP5-F1
#
_entry.id   AF-A0A9P8JCP5-F1
#
_cell.length_a   1.000
_cell.length_b   1.000
_cell.length_c   1.000
_cell.angle_alpha   90.00
_cell.angle_beta   90.00
_cell.angle_gamma   90.00
#
_symmetry.space_group_name_H-M   'P 1'
#
loop_
_entity.id
_entity.type
_entity.pdbx_description
1 polymer ?
#
loop_
_entity_poly.entity_id
_entity_poly.type
_entity_poly.pdbx_seq_one_letter_code
_entity_poly.pdbx_strand_id
1 'polypeptide(L)'
;MAASGSASSSDRSFFDNRFLSDVTLKFGGQQLSCHKVVLARRSEYFFRAFSSHFPVASSNEVDLGDDENPEAIRAMIRHIYDLAYDKMIEENTVDDSAAYSTNEDLLFHIAVFTAADKYDVASLRPLVVKKFIDLMETSWESEGFATSIQKLTGPSAGHLADNTLQAAAAAFCAKNLTKLVKKDEFVKMIQEEEPFTGRLLTGFLNGECDDGCIAVQLKTCKNPGCRHAKLSTTSLARLSTYCAFCAGGPDTEVYNPGGYYEIGLVDYKKVLIKPNPAQW
;
A
#
# COMPACT_ATOMS: atom_id res chain seq x y z
N MET A 1 -23.39 -55.28 -2.27
CA MET A 1 -21.91 -55.34 -2.15
C MET A 1 -21.28 -54.58 -3.31
N ALA A 2 -20.09 -54.02 -3.06
CA ALA A 2 -19.31 -53.10 -3.89
C ALA A 2 -19.73 -51.61 -3.81
N ALA A 3 -19.32 -50.94 -2.72
CA ALA A 3 -19.03 -49.52 -2.74
C ALA A 3 -17.59 -49.37 -3.24
N SER A 4 -17.42 -48.83 -4.44
CA SER A 4 -16.14 -48.41 -4.98
C SER A 4 -15.72 -47.11 -4.28
N GLY A 5 -14.97 -47.23 -3.18
CA GLY A 5 -14.28 -46.09 -2.59
C GLY A 5 -13.17 -45.65 -3.53
N SER A 6 -13.34 -44.52 -4.21
CA SER A 6 -12.24 -43.82 -4.88
C SER A 6 -11.26 -43.38 -3.80
N ALA A 7 -10.05 -43.93 -3.83
CA ALA A 7 -8.96 -43.50 -2.97
C ALA A 7 -8.70 -42.00 -3.20
N SER A 8 -9.04 -41.17 -2.21
CA SER A 8 -8.59 -39.78 -2.18
C SER A 8 -7.08 -39.81 -2.00
N SER A 9 -6.33 -39.44 -3.04
CA SER A 9 -4.91 -39.11 -2.92
C SER A 9 -4.78 -38.12 -1.78
N SER A 10 -4.11 -38.51 -0.69
CA SER A 10 -3.71 -37.58 0.35
C SER A 10 -2.91 -36.46 -0.31
N ASP A 11 -3.37 -35.22 -0.15
CA ASP A 11 -2.73 -34.05 -0.73
C ASP A 11 -1.38 -33.86 -0.05
N ARG A 12 -0.31 -34.40 -0.65
CA ARG A 12 1.04 -34.36 -0.08
C ARG A 12 1.63 -32.99 -0.39
N SER A 13 1.66 -32.11 0.61
CA SER A 13 2.39 -30.84 0.50
C SER A 13 3.90 -31.08 0.51
N PHE A 14 4.60 -30.47 -0.45
CA PHE A 14 6.08 -30.43 -0.52
C PHE A 14 6.67 -29.15 0.07
N PHE A 15 5.82 -28.29 0.65
CA PHE A 15 6.26 -27.09 1.36
C PHE A 15 7.07 -27.48 2.61
N ASP A 16 8.24 -26.85 2.78
CA ASP A 16 9.21 -27.13 3.86
C ASP A 16 9.47 -28.62 4.09
N ASN A 17 9.62 -29.36 3.00
CA ASN A 17 9.77 -30.81 3.03
C ASN A 17 11.16 -31.20 2.52
N ARG A 18 11.89 -32.01 3.30
CA ARG A 18 13.22 -32.50 2.91
C ARG A 18 13.18 -33.59 1.83
N PHE A 19 12.03 -34.21 1.60
CA PHE A 19 11.89 -35.25 0.60
C PHE A 19 11.98 -34.64 -0.80
N LEU A 20 13.02 -35.01 -1.56
CA LEU A 20 13.37 -34.47 -2.88
C LEU A 20 13.80 -33.00 -2.91
N SER A 21 13.98 -32.35 -1.75
CA SER A 21 14.52 -31.00 -1.71
C SER A 21 15.96 -30.97 -2.21
N ASP A 22 16.29 -29.98 -3.03
CA ASP A 22 17.60 -29.76 -3.65
C ASP A 22 18.14 -28.35 -3.35
N VAL A 23 17.43 -27.56 -2.54
CA VAL A 23 17.86 -26.24 -2.07
C VAL A 23 17.30 -25.91 -0.69
N THR A 24 18.11 -25.26 0.14
CA THR A 24 17.69 -24.64 1.41
C THR A 24 17.67 -23.13 1.25
N LEU A 25 16.53 -22.49 1.49
CA LEU A 25 16.43 -21.03 1.56
C LEU A 25 16.71 -20.57 2.99
N LYS A 26 17.56 -19.55 3.17
CA LYS A 26 17.86 -18.91 4.46
C LYS A 26 17.37 -17.46 4.42
N PHE A 27 16.71 -17.01 5.48
CA PHE A 27 16.16 -15.65 5.60
C PHE A 27 15.82 -15.32 7.06
N GLY A 28 16.25 -14.18 7.59
CA GLY A 28 15.85 -13.70 8.92
C GLY A 28 16.12 -14.70 10.05
N GLY A 29 17.23 -15.43 9.99
CA GLY A 29 17.56 -16.52 10.93
C GLY A 29 16.71 -17.79 10.79
N GLN A 30 15.77 -17.84 9.83
CA GLN A 30 14.95 -19.01 9.52
C GLN A 30 15.49 -19.75 8.28
N GLN A 31 15.06 -20.99 8.11
CA GLN A 31 15.42 -21.82 6.95
C GLN A 31 14.25 -22.67 6.47
N LEU A 32 14.14 -22.88 5.16
CA LEU A 32 13.13 -23.77 4.55
C LEU A 32 13.76 -24.74 3.55
N SER A 33 13.38 -26.01 3.62
CA SER A 33 13.74 -27.01 2.61
C SER A 33 12.84 -26.87 1.39
N CYS A 34 13.43 -26.65 0.21
CA CYS A 34 12.70 -26.30 -1.01
C CYS A 34 13.19 -27.09 -2.24
N HIS A 35 12.45 -26.91 -3.35
CA HIS A 35 12.69 -27.56 -4.62
C HIS A 35 12.96 -26.50 -5.69
N LYS A 36 14.16 -26.48 -6.29
CA LYS A 36 14.59 -25.48 -7.28
C LYS A 36 13.60 -25.38 -8.44
N VAL A 37 13.11 -26.51 -8.92
CA VAL A 37 12.15 -26.56 -10.04
C VAL A 37 10.80 -25.92 -9.68
N VAL A 38 10.33 -26.07 -8.44
CA VAL A 38 9.06 -25.50 -7.98
C VAL A 38 9.20 -23.98 -7.81
N LEU A 39 10.30 -23.54 -7.19
CA LEU A 39 10.67 -22.12 -7.07
C LEU A 39 10.79 -21.45 -8.44
N ALA A 40 11.61 -22.02 -9.33
CA ALA A 40 11.86 -21.48 -10.68
C ALA A 40 10.60 -21.43 -11.55
N ARG A 41 9.64 -22.35 -11.36
CA ARG A 41 8.38 -22.34 -12.10
C ARG A 41 7.51 -21.11 -11.78
N ARG A 42 7.60 -20.58 -10.56
CA ARG A 42 6.68 -19.56 -10.04
C ARG A 42 7.35 -18.21 -9.78
N SER A 43 8.67 -18.15 -9.85
CA SER A 43 9.49 -16.97 -9.61
C SER A 43 10.55 -16.84 -10.68
N GLU A 44 10.49 -15.74 -11.42
CA GLU A 44 11.47 -15.43 -12.45
C GLU A 44 12.84 -15.10 -11.83
N TYR A 45 12.89 -14.53 -10.62
CA TYR A 45 14.12 -14.38 -9.84
C TYR A 45 14.80 -15.73 -9.62
N PHE A 46 14.07 -16.73 -9.10
CA PHE A 46 14.64 -18.05 -8.82
C PHE A 46 15.00 -18.80 -10.10
N PHE A 47 14.21 -18.66 -11.17
CA PHE A 47 14.57 -19.20 -12.48
C PHE A 47 15.95 -18.69 -12.92
N ARG A 48 16.15 -17.36 -12.94
CA ARG A 48 17.44 -16.75 -13.30
C ARG A 48 18.56 -17.14 -12.35
N ALA A 49 18.30 -17.19 -11.04
CA ALA A 49 19.30 -17.57 -10.05
C ALA A 49 19.82 -18.99 -10.31
N PHE A 50 18.91 -19.95 -10.51
CA PHE A 50 19.25 -21.36 -10.70
C PHE A 50 19.76 -21.71 -12.10
N SER A 51 19.44 -20.90 -13.12
CA SER A 51 19.95 -21.08 -14.49
C SER A 51 21.19 -20.22 -14.80
N SER A 52 21.71 -19.48 -13.82
CA SER A 52 22.86 -18.60 -14.03
C SER A 52 24.20 -19.35 -14.06
N HIS A 53 25.26 -18.65 -14.49
CA HIS A 53 26.64 -19.17 -14.41
C HIS A 53 27.31 -18.83 -13.07
N PHE A 54 26.57 -18.26 -12.12
CA PHE A 54 27.09 -17.86 -10.82
C PHE A 54 27.04 -19.03 -9.81
N PRO A 55 27.85 -19.01 -8.74
CA PRO A 55 27.90 -20.11 -7.76
C PRO A 55 26.55 -20.47 -7.14
N VAL A 56 25.62 -19.51 -7.06
CA VAL A 56 24.25 -19.71 -6.58
C VAL A 56 23.48 -20.78 -7.37
N ALA A 57 23.77 -20.95 -8.66
CA ALA A 57 23.11 -21.96 -9.49
C ALA A 57 23.47 -23.39 -9.04
N SER A 58 24.75 -23.62 -8.75
CA SER A 58 25.28 -24.90 -8.26
C SER A 58 25.10 -25.12 -6.75
N SER A 59 24.81 -24.07 -5.99
CA SER A 59 24.65 -24.15 -4.53
C SER A 59 23.37 -24.91 -4.15
N ASN A 60 23.42 -25.65 -3.04
CA ASN A 60 22.26 -26.23 -2.36
C ASN A 60 21.71 -25.30 -1.26
N GLU A 61 22.25 -24.09 -1.13
CA GLU A 61 21.81 -23.06 -0.21
C GLU A 61 21.69 -21.71 -0.94
N VAL A 62 20.59 -20.99 -0.68
CA VAL A 62 20.38 -19.61 -1.14
C VAL A 62 20.05 -18.76 0.06
N ASP A 63 20.86 -17.74 0.30
CA ASP A 63 20.62 -16.73 1.32
C ASP A 63 19.83 -15.57 0.69
N LEU A 64 18.65 -15.30 1.24
CA LEU A 64 17.77 -14.22 0.81
C LEU A 64 17.99 -12.92 1.59
N GLY A 65 18.83 -12.96 2.63
CA GLY A 65 19.13 -11.84 3.52
C GLY A 65 18.12 -11.67 4.65
N ASP A 66 18.29 -10.56 5.39
CA ASP A 66 17.52 -10.22 6.59
C ASP A 66 16.71 -8.91 6.45
N ASP A 67 16.66 -8.34 5.23
CA ASP A 67 15.99 -7.06 4.96
C ASP A 67 14.45 -7.19 4.97
N GLU A 68 13.92 -8.34 4.55
CA GLU A 68 12.49 -8.60 4.47
C GLU A 68 11.92 -9.27 5.71
N ASN A 69 10.63 -9.03 5.96
CA ASN A 69 9.89 -9.74 7.02
C ASN A 69 9.92 -11.27 6.76
N PRO A 70 10.45 -12.08 7.70
CA PRO A 70 10.56 -13.53 7.51
C PRO A 70 9.22 -14.23 7.25
N GLU A 71 8.15 -13.76 7.89
CA GLU A 71 6.81 -14.31 7.67
C GLU A 71 6.27 -13.94 6.28
N ALA A 72 6.65 -12.78 5.72
CA ALA A 72 6.29 -12.43 4.35
C ALA A 72 7.02 -13.32 3.32
N ILE A 73 8.30 -13.62 3.55
CA ILE A 73 9.06 -14.59 2.74
C ILE A 73 8.40 -15.95 2.81
N ARG A 74 8.10 -16.45 4.01
CA ARG A 74 7.39 -17.73 4.19
C ARG A 74 6.05 -17.73 3.44
N ALA A 75 5.29 -16.63 3.45
CA ALA A 75 3.99 -16.53 2.77
C ALA A 75 4.14 -16.62 1.26
N MET A 76 5.14 -15.92 0.73
CA MET A 76 5.50 -15.99 -0.67
C MET A 76 5.89 -17.41 -1.09
N ILE A 77 6.71 -18.10 -0.29
CA ILE A 77 7.09 -19.49 -0.59
C ILE A 77 5.86 -20.41 -0.49
N ARG A 78 4.97 -20.25 0.49
CA ARG A 78 3.70 -21.01 0.55
C ARG A 78 2.90 -20.89 -0.74
N HIS A 79 2.74 -19.66 -1.25
CA HIS A 79 2.05 -19.41 -2.53
C HIS A 79 2.73 -20.09 -3.72
N ILE A 80 4.06 -20.14 -3.75
CA ILE A 80 4.80 -20.87 -4.78
C ILE A 80 4.44 -22.38 -4.79
N TYR A 81 4.16 -22.96 -3.63
CA TYR A 81 3.67 -24.35 -3.48
C TYR A 81 2.15 -24.48 -3.60
N ASP A 82 1.47 -23.48 -4.16
CA ASP A 82 0.00 -23.45 -4.35
C ASP A 82 -0.79 -23.52 -3.04
N LEU A 83 -0.16 -23.13 -1.92
CA LEU A 83 -0.82 -22.96 -0.63
C LEU A 83 -1.28 -21.51 -0.44
N ALA A 84 -2.35 -21.33 0.34
CA ALA A 84 -2.79 -19.99 0.71
C ALA A 84 -1.72 -19.27 1.56
N TYR A 85 -1.28 -18.10 1.08
CA TYR A 85 -0.27 -17.27 1.76
C TYR A 85 -0.83 -16.66 3.05
N ASP A 86 -2.13 -16.35 3.07
CA ASP A 86 -2.89 -15.71 4.15
C ASP A 86 -3.55 -16.74 5.08
N LYS A 87 -2.99 -17.95 5.17
CA LYS A 87 -3.40 -18.99 6.13
C LYS A 87 -2.23 -19.42 6.99
N MET A 88 -1.43 -18.45 7.40
CA MET A 88 -0.26 -18.63 8.28
C MET A 88 -0.61 -19.15 9.68
N ILE A 89 -1.89 -19.29 10.01
CA ILE A 89 -2.37 -19.59 11.34
C ILE A 89 -3.04 -20.95 11.28
N GLU A 90 -2.46 -21.88 12.03
CA GLU A 90 -3.03 -23.06 12.65
C GLU A 90 -1.96 -24.15 12.64
N GLU A 91 -0.86 -23.97 13.38
CA GLU A 91 -0.14 -25.11 13.99
C GLU A 91 0.93 -24.59 14.98
N ASN A 92 0.56 -24.64 16.27
CA ASN A 92 1.42 -24.82 17.43
C ASN A 92 2.55 -23.81 17.72
N THR A 93 2.22 -22.70 18.38
CA THR A 93 3.11 -22.17 19.44
C THR A 93 2.46 -22.41 20.79
N VAL A 94 3.06 -23.30 21.58
CA VAL A 94 2.69 -23.59 22.99
C VAL A 94 3.25 -22.50 23.93
N ASP A 95 3.56 -21.33 23.37
CA ASP A 95 4.14 -20.20 24.08
C ASP A 95 3.15 -19.03 23.96
N ASP A 96 2.82 -18.42 25.09
CA ASP A 96 1.82 -17.37 25.30
C ASP A 96 2.16 -16.03 24.60
N SER A 97 2.99 -16.04 23.56
CA SER A 97 3.14 -14.91 22.65
C SER A 97 1.94 -14.93 21.70
N ALA A 98 0.97 -14.07 21.98
CA ALA A 98 -0.27 -13.87 21.23
C ALA A 98 -0.08 -14.24 19.75
N ALA A 99 -0.73 -15.32 19.31
CA ALA A 99 -0.83 -15.69 17.91
C ALA A 99 -1.52 -14.53 17.17
N TYR A 100 -0.74 -13.52 16.80
CA TYR A 100 -1.22 -12.37 16.06
C TYR A 100 -1.58 -12.90 14.68
N SER A 101 -2.84 -12.75 14.31
CA SER A 101 -3.30 -13.11 12.98
C SER A 101 -2.67 -12.13 11.99
N THR A 102 -1.49 -12.46 11.49
CA THR A 102 -0.78 -11.66 10.48
C THR A 102 -1.65 -11.43 9.24
N ASN A 103 -2.65 -12.29 9.00
CA ASN A 103 -3.62 -12.17 7.92
C ASN A 103 -4.53 -10.93 8.03
N GLU A 104 -4.75 -10.38 9.23
CA GLU A 104 -5.58 -9.18 9.45
C GLU A 104 -4.74 -7.90 9.56
N ASP A 105 -3.43 -7.98 9.28
CA ASP A 105 -2.51 -6.86 9.36
C ASP A 105 -2.17 -6.31 7.98
N LEU A 106 -2.48 -5.03 7.75
CA LEU A 106 -2.13 -4.33 6.51
C LEU A 106 -0.61 -4.35 6.27
N LEU A 107 0.21 -4.27 7.32
CA LEU A 107 1.67 -4.29 7.21
C LEU A 107 2.20 -5.64 6.73
N PHE A 108 1.57 -6.74 7.16
CA PHE A 108 1.91 -8.07 6.65
C PHE A 108 1.65 -8.16 5.15
N HIS A 109 0.46 -7.74 4.68
CA HIS A 109 0.15 -7.76 3.24
C HIS A 109 1.08 -6.85 2.44
N ILE A 110 1.44 -5.68 2.96
CA ILE A 110 2.46 -4.82 2.34
C ILE A 110 3.80 -5.56 2.23
N ALA A 111 4.26 -6.21 3.29
CA ALA A 111 5.50 -6.97 3.29
C ALA A 111 5.47 -8.16 2.31
N VAL A 112 4.35 -8.88 2.22
CA VAL A 112 4.16 -9.98 1.26
C VAL A 112 4.21 -9.46 -0.18
N PHE A 113 3.58 -8.31 -0.45
CA PHE A 113 3.65 -7.69 -1.77
C PHE A 113 5.08 -7.28 -2.13
N THR A 114 5.81 -6.67 -1.19
CA THR A 114 7.22 -6.29 -1.38
C THR A 114 8.09 -7.52 -1.67
N ALA A 115 7.91 -8.61 -0.94
CA ALA A 115 8.60 -9.87 -1.22
C ALA A 115 8.24 -10.40 -2.62
N ALA A 116 6.95 -10.44 -2.96
CA ALA A 116 6.48 -10.91 -4.26
C ALA A 116 7.00 -10.06 -5.43
N ASP A 117 7.18 -8.76 -5.25
CA ASP A 117 7.79 -7.87 -6.24
C ASP A 117 9.31 -8.11 -6.34
N LYS A 118 10.03 -8.16 -5.19
CA LYS A 118 11.48 -8.39 -5.13
C LYS A 118 11.91 -9.72 -5.76
N TYR A 119 11.20 -10.80 -5.45
CA TYR A 119 11.50 -12.15 -5.97
C TYR A 119 10.65 -12.51 -7.21
N ASP A 120 10.01 -11.52 -7.83
CA ASP A 120 9.27 -11.64 -9.08
C ASP A 120 8.27 -12.83 -9.13
N VAL A 121 7.40 -12.87 -8.12
CA VAL A 121 6.28 -13.81 -8.00
C VAL A 121 5.00 -13.11 -8.45
N ALA A 122 4.90 -12.84 -9.76
CA ALA A 122 3.81 -12.06 -10.37
C ALA A 122 2.40 -12.57 -10.02
N SER A 123 2.24 -13.89 -9.86
CA SER A 123 0.94 -14.51 -9.54
C SER A 123 0.42 -14.22 -8.12
N LEU A 124 1.29 -13.80 -7.19
CA LEU A 124 0.90 -13.49 -5.81
C LEU A 124 0.40 -12.05 -5.66
N ARG A 125 1.05 -11.09 -6.34
CA ARG A 125 0.75 -9.65 -6.29
C ARG A 125 -0.75 -9.31 -6.39
N PRO A 126 -1.53 -9.79 -7.39
CA PRO A 126 -2.96 -9.46 -7.48
C PRO A 126 -3.81 -10.05 -6.34
N LEU A 127 -3.42 -11.19 -5.76
CA LEU A 127 -4.11 -11.77 -4.61
C LEU A 127 -3.91 -10.90 -3.37
N VAL A 128 -2.68 -10.41 -3.17
CA VAL A 128 -2.34 -9.51 -2.07
C VAL A 128 -3.06 -8.18 -2.20
N VAL A 129 -3.10 -7.59 -3.41
CA VAL A 129 -3.85 -6.34 -3.67
C VAL A 129 -5.32 -6.50 -3.30
N LYS A 130 -5.96 -7.61 -3.73
CA LYS A 130 -7.36 -7.88 -3.39
C LYS A 130 -7.57 -7.94 -1.89
N LYS A 131 -6.80 -8.77 -1.19
CA LYS A 131 -6.90 -8.95 0.27
C LYS A 131 -6.62 -7.67 1.04
N PHE A 132 -5.65 -6.88 0.57
CA PHE A 132 -5.33 -5.58 1.15
C PHE A 132 -6.50 -4.61 1.02
N ILE A 133 -7.16 -4.52 -0.14
CA ILE A 133 -8.35 -3.68 -0.34
C ILE A 133 -9.49 -4.13 0.57
N ASP A 134 -9.78 -5.45 0.61
CA ASP A 134 -10.83 -6.01 1.48
C ASP A 134 -10.58 -5.65 2.96
N LEU A 135 -9.32 -5.69 3.39
CA LEU A 135 -8.92 -5.32 4.75
C LEU A 135 -9.02 -3.80 4.99
N MET A 136 -8.66 -2.96 4.02
CA MET A 136 -8.85 -1.51 4.14
C MET A 136 -10.33 -1.15 4.32
N GLU A 137 -11.24 -1.82 3.62
CA GLU A 137 -12.69 -1.59 3.73
C GLU A 137 -13.21 -1.83 5.15
N THR A 138 -12.62 -2.75 5.91
CA THR A 138 -13.05 -3.11 7.26
C THR A 138 -12.26 -2.43 8.37
N SER A 139 -11.04 -1.95 8.09
CA SER A 139 -10.09 -1.47 9.12
C SER A 139 -9.64 -0.01 8.99
N TRP A 140 -10.13 0.75 7.99
CA TRP A 140 -9.72 2.16 7.79
C TRP A 140 -10.05 3.09 8.96
N GLU A 141 -10.98 2.69 9.84
CA GLU A 141 -11.32 3.44 11.05
C GLU A 141 -10.32 3.23 12.20
N SER A 142 -9.44 2.23 12.13
CA SER A 142 -8.42 1.98 13.15
C SER A 142 -7.37 3.10 13.27
N GLU A 143 -6.72 3.19 14.43
CA GLU A 143 -5.62 4.14 14.68
C GLU A 143 -4.37 3.82 13.84
N GLY A 144 -4.10 2.54 13.58
CA GLY A 144 -2.92 2.07 12.83
C GLY A 144 -3.02 2.22 11.30
N PHE A 145 -4.16 2.67 10.78
CA PHE A 145 -4.37 2.78 9.34
C PHE A 145 -3.40 3.76 8.68
N ALA A 146 -3.26 4.98 9.21
CA ALA A 146 -2.38 6.00 8.64
C ALA A 146 -0.91 5.53 8.60
N THR A 147 -0.43 4.92 9.68
CA THR A 147 0.91 4.34 9.74
C THR A 147 1.12 3.25 8.69
N SER A 148 0.12 2.41 8.45
CA SER A 148 0.19 1.34 7.45
C SER A 148 0.33 1.90 6.03
N ILE A 149 -0.46 2.94 5.71
CA ILE A 149 -0.38 3.62 4.41
C ILE A 149 0.96 4.35 4.28
N GLN A 150 1.43 5.01 5.35
CA GLN A 150 2.74 5.67 5.35
C GLN A 150 3.88 4.70 5.01
N LYS A 151 3.89 3.49 5.57
CA LYS A 151 4.94 2.50 5.24
C LYS A 151 4.91 2.04 3.77
N LEU A 152 3.74 2.08 3.13
CA LEU A 152 3.59 1.71 1.72
C LEU A 152 3.99 2.84 0.75
N THR A 153 3.85 4.10 1.17
CA THR A 153 3.91 5.25 0.25
C THR A 153 4.87 6.36 0.67
N GLY A 154 5.49 6.25 1.85
CA GLY A 154 6.46 7.22 2.36
C GLY A 154 7.85 7.09 1.74
N PRO A 155 8.84 7.90 2.16
CA PRO A 155 10.14 7.99 1.50
C PRO A 155 11.00 6.77 1.85
N SER A 156 10.66 6.11 2.96
CA SER A 156 11.21 4.83 3.40
C SER A 156 10.49 3.63 2.79
N ALA A 157 9.43 3.84 2.00
CA ALA A 157 8.80 2.76 1.26
C ALA A 157 9.79 2.26 0.20
N GLY A 158 9.98 0.94 0.14
CA GLY A 158 10.86 0.33 -0.86
C GLY A 158 10.45 0.73 -2.28
N HIS A 159 11.44 0.77 -3.19
CA HIS A 159 11.17 0.95 -4.61
C HIS A 159 10.54 -0.33 -5.19
N LEU A 160 9.21 -0.36 -5.21
CA LEU A 160 8.46 -1.41 -5.89
C LEU A 160 8.49 -1.17 -7.40
N ALA A 161 8.81 -2.20 -8.17
CA ALA A 161 8.65 -2.19 -9.62
C ALA A 161 7.15 -2.17 -9.99
N ASP A 162 6.33 -2.87 -9.21
CA ASP A 162 4.88 -2.86 -9.33
C ASP A 162 4.22 -1.84 -8.38
N ASN A 163 3.56 -0.84 -8.96
CA ASN A 163 2.89 0.21 -8.22
C ASN A 163 1.40 -0.07 -7.94
N THR A 164 0.88 -1.26 -8.27
CA THR A 164 -0.55 -1.58 -8.14
C THR A 164 -1.06 -1.49 -6.72
N LEU A 165 -0.30 -1.96 -5.73
CA LEU A 165 -0.70 -1.87 -4.31
C LEU A 165 -0.78 -0.41 -3.84
N GLN A 166 0.19 0.42 -4.22
CA GLN A 166 0.22 1.85 -3.90
C GLN A 166 -0.93 2.59 -4.62
N ALA A 167 -1.24 2.23 -5.87
CA ALA A 167 -2.36 2.78 -6.62
C ALA A 167 -3.70 2.41 -5.98
N ALA A 168 -3.86 1.15 -5.54
CA ALA A 168 -5.04 0.68 -4.81
C ALA A 168 -5.25 1.44 -3.49
N ALA A 169 -4.19 1.61 -2.70
CA ALA A 169 -4.21 2.38 -1.46
C ALA A 169 -4.64 3.84 -1.70
N ALA A 170 -4.03 4.49 -2.71
CA ALA A 170 -4.36 5.87 -3.06
C ALA A 170 -5.81 6.01 -3.56
N ALA A 171 -6.29 5.07 -4.40
CA ALA A 171 -7.67 5.07 -4.90
C ALA A 171 -8.69 4.90 -3.77
N PHE A 172 -8.44 3.97 -2.84
CA PHE A 172 -9.28 3.79 -1.66
C PHE A 172 -9.31 5.06 -0.79
N CYS A 173 -8.14 5.63 -0.51
CA CYS A 173 -8.04 6.83 0.32
C CYS A 173 -8.72 8.03 -0.36
N ALA A 174 -8.60 8.15 -1.68
CA ALA A 174 -9.29 9.16 -2.47
C ALA A 174 -10.82 9.03 -2.35
N LYS A 175 -11.35 7.82 -2.53
CA LYS A 175 -12.78 7.52 -2.37
C LYS A 175 -13.30 7.90 -0.97
N ASN A 176 -12.48 7.69 0.07
CA ASN A 176 -12.85 7.93 1.46
C ASN A 176 -12.31 9.25 2.04
N LEU A 177 -11.77 10.14 1.21
CA LEU A 177 -10.98 11.29 1.64
C LEU A 177 -11.74 12.20 2.61
N THR A 178 -13.03 12.44 2.34
CA THR A 178 -13.88 13.33 3.15
C THR A 178 -14.05 12.87 4.60
N LYS A 179 -13.89 11.57 4.86
CA LYS A 179 -13.89 11.00 6.21
C LYS A 179 -12.48 10.96 6.79
N LEU A 180 -11.49 10.57 5.99
CA LEU A 180 -10.10 10.42 6.42
C LEU A 180 -9.46 11.74 6.85
N VAL A 181 -9.76 12.86 6.18
CA VAL A 181 -9.21 14.19 6.56
C VAL A 181 -9.74 14.73 7.89
N LYS A 182 -10.72 14.07 8.51
CA LYS A 182 -11.18 14.40 9.87
C LYS A 182 -10.30 13.78 10.95
N LYS A 183 -9.38 12.87 10.56
CA LYS A 183 -8.43 12.23 11.46
C LYS A 183 -7.09 12.98 11.40
N ASP A 184 -6.65 13.50 12.53
CA ASP A 184 -5.43 14.31 12.61
C ASP A 184 -4.19 13.51 12.18
N GLU A 185 -4.13 12.21 12.49
CA GLU A 185 -3.02 11.33 12.10
C GLU A 185 -2.90 11.21 10.59
N PHE A 186 -4.03 11.11 9.89
CA PHE A 186 -4.04 10.99 8.43
C PHE A 186 -3.68 12.32 7.76
N VAL A 187 -4.11 13.45 8.32
CA VAL A 187 -3.73 14.79 7.83
C VAL A 187 -2.23 15.02 7.97
N LYS A 188 -1.64 14.67 9.11
CA LYS A 188 -0.19 14.74 9.33
C LYS A 188 0.57 13.91 8.30
N MET A 189 0.14 12.66 8.08
CA MET A 189 0.73 11.79 7.06
C MET A 189 0.69 12.43 5.66
N ILE A 190 -0.44 13.02 5.24
CA ILE A 190 -0.50 13.72 3.94
C ILE A 190 0.49 14.90 3.87
N GLN A 191 0.61 15.67 4.94
CA GLN A 191 1.48 16.85 4.95
C GLN A 191 2.97 16.49 4.89
N GLU A 192 3.36 15.34 5.45
CA GLU A 192 4.73 14.86 5.48
C GLU A 192 5.14 14.12 4.21
N GLU A 193 4.17 13.51 3.49
CA GLU A 193 4.45 12.54 2.43
C GLU A 193 4.14 13.04 1.01
N GLU A 194 5.17 13.50 0.29
CA GLU A 194 5.05 14.04 -1.09
C GLU A 194 4.58 13.00 -2.13
N PRO A 195 5.14 11.77 -2.21
CA PRO A 195 4.76 10.79 -3.23
C PRO A 195 3.31 10.29 -3.06
N PHE A 196 2.89 10.11 -1.81
CA PHE A 196 1.51 9.71 -1.50
C PHE A 196 0.51 10.80 -1.88
N THR A 197 0.79 12.03 -1.49
CA THR A 197 -0.07 13.18 -1.74
C THR A 197 -0.37 13.37 -3.23
N GLY A 198 0.65 13.27 -4.08
CA GLY A 198 0.45 13.34 -5.53
C GLY A 198 -0.49 12.26 -6.07
N ARG A 199 -0.31 11.00 -5.64
CA ARG A 199 -1.14 9.87 -6.06
C ARG A 199 -2.57 9.95 -5.50
N LEU A 200 -2.71 10.32 -4.24
CA LEU A 200 -4.00 10.53 -3.57
C LEU A 200 -4.82 11.59 -4.29
N LEU A 201 -4.22 12.74 -4.59
CA LEU A 201 -4.92 13.84 -5.26
C LEU A 201 -5.26 13.50 -6.70
N THR A 202 -4.40 12.74 -7.41
CA THR A 202 -4.71 12.20 -8.73
C THR A 202 -5.91 11.26 -8.67
N GLY A 203 -5.93 10.32 -7.72
CA GLY A 203 -7.06 9.41 -7.50
C GLY A 203 -8.34 10.15 -7.14
N PHE A 204 -8.25 11.22 -6.33
CA PHE A 204 -9.40 12.03 -5.94
C PHE A 204 -9.97 12.86 -7.09
N LEU A 205 -9.12 13.42 -7.95
CA LEU A 205 -9.56 14.23 -9.10
C LEU A 205 -10.09 13.38 -10.26
N ASN A 206 -9.59 12.15 -10.40
CA ASN A 206 -9.96 11.25 -11.49
C ASN A 206 -11.07 10.24 -11.10
N GLY A 207 -11.43 10.16 -9.81
CA GLY A 207 -12.52 9.29 -9.36
C GLY A 207 -13.88 9.78 -9.83
N GLU A 208 -14.65 8.91 -10.47
CA GLU A 208 -16.06 9.15 -10.76
C GLU A 208 -16.83 9.18 -9.42
N CYS A 209 -17.39 10.34 -9.07
CA CYS A 209 -18.39 10.42 -8.00
C CYS A 209 -19.76 10.07 -8.59
N ASP A 210 -20.56 9.32 -7.84
CA ASP A 210 -21.92 8.88 -8.21
C ASP A 210 -22.90 10.04 -8.56
N ASP A 211 -22.47 11.29 -8.30
CA ASP A 211 -23.25 12.52 -8.44
C ASP A 211 -22.63 13.51 -9.47
N GLY A 212 -21.51 13.16 -10.11
CA GLY A 212 -20.90 13.92 -11.21
C GLY A 212 -20.34 15.32 -10.87
N CYS A 213 -20.29 15.74 -9.61
CA CYS A 213 -19.66 16.99 -9.19
C CYS A 213 -18.96 16.84 -7.83
N ILE A 214 -17.65 17.08 -7.80
CA ILE A 214 -16.93 17.22 -6.53
C ILE A 214 -17.13 18.65 -6.03
N ALA A 215 -17.88 18.82 -4.94
CA ALA A 215 -18.00 20.09 -4.26
C ALA A 215 -16.79 20.30 -3.35
N VAL A 216 -15.90 21.21 -3.73
CA VAL A 216 -14.71 21.51 -2.93
C VAL A 216 -14.80 22.90 -2.34
N GLN A 217 -14.50 23.02 -1.04
CA GLN A 217 -14.39 24.30 -0.37
C GLN A 217 -12.96 24.84 -0.55
N LEU A 218 -12.84 26.01 -1.16
CA LEU A 218 -11.56 26.72 -1.27
C LEU A 218 -11.53 27.86 -0.26
N LYS A 219 -10.41 27.99 0.47
CA LYS A 219 -10.13 29.16 1.30
C LYS A 219 -9.66 30.30 0.39
N THR A 220 -10.24 31.49 0.55
CA THR A 220 -9.77 32.68 -0.15
C THR A 220 -9.00 33.58 0.81
N CYS A 221 -7.87 34.12 0.35
CA CYS A 221 -7.09 35.05 1.14
C CYS A 221 -7.68 36.46 1.02
N LYS A 222 -7.90 37.11 2.17
CA LYS A 222 -8.40 38.49 2.23
C LYS A 222 -7.39 39.50 1.68
N ASN A 223 -6.11 39.13 1.63
CA ASN A 223 -5.04 39.96 1.09
C ASN A 223 -5.39 40.42 -0.34
N PRO A 224 -5.53 41.74 -0.58
CA PRO A 224 -5.84 42.28 -1.90
C PRO A 224 -4.90 41.79 -3.00
N GLY A 225 -3.62 41.57 -2.68
CA GLY A 225 -2.62 41.03 -3.61
C GLY A 225 -2.86 39.59 -4.04
N CYS A 226 -3.66 38.82 -3.28
CA CYS A 226 -3.99 37.44 -3.58
C CYS A 226 -5.33 37.28 -4.33
N ARG A 227 -6.17 38.34 -4.40
CA ARG A 227 -7.54 38.26 -4.96
C ARG A 227 -7.59 37.95 -6.45
N HIS A 228 -6.53 38.29 -7.19
CA HIS A 228 -6.42 38.05 -8.63
C HIS A 228 -5.48 36.91 -9.00
N ALA A 229 -4.87 36.27 -8.00
CA ALA A 229 -3.96 35.17 -8.21
C ALA A 229 -4.76 33.93 -8.60
N LYS A 230 -4.67 33.51 -9.86
CA LYS A 230 -5.26 32.25 -10.31
C LYS A 230 -4.43 31.12 -9.69
N LEU A 231 -5.03 30.32 -8.80
CA LEU A 231 -4.42 29.05 -8.40
C LEU A 231 -4.25 28.19 -9.65
N SER A 232 -3.01 27.89 -10.02
CA SER A 232 -2.69 26.90 -11.04
C SER A 232 -2.92 25.50 -10.48
N THR A 233 -4.18 25.09 -10.29
CA THR A 233 -4.59 23.68 -10.16
C THR A 233 -3.83 22.76 -9.18
N THR A 234 -3.07 23.28 -8.21
CA THR A 234 -2.40 22.46 -7.20
C THR A 234 -3.37 22.18 -6.07
N SER A 235 -3.89 20.96 -6.11
CA SER A 235 -4.84 20.33 -5.20
C SER A 235 -4.44 20.37 -3.71
N LEU A 236 -3.15 20.60 -3.40
CA LEU A 236 -2.59 20.73 -2.05
C LEU A 236 -2.96 22.02 -1.30
N ALA A 237 -3.22 23.12 -2.00
CA ALA A 237 -3.59 24.40 -1.36
C ALA A 237 -4.92 24.33 -0.57
N ARG A 238 -5.67 23.23 -0.71
CA ARG A 238 -6.95 22.95 -0.08
C ARG A 238 -6.83 22.38 1.33
N LEU A 239 -5.68 21.77 1.64
CA LEU A 239 -5.35 21.22 2.96
C LEU A 239 -4.45 22.17 3.76
N SER A 240 -3.86 23.16 3.09
CA SER A 240 -3.05 24.19 3.73
C SER A 240 -3.90 25.09 4.64
N THR A 241 -3.47 25.26 5.87
CA THR A 241 -3.98 26.30 6.79
C THR A 241 -3.46 27.70 6.43
N TYR A 242 -2.55 27.79 5.45
CA TYR A 242 -1.90 29.02 4.97
C TYR A 242 -2.24 29.32 3.51
N CYS A 243 -2.26 30.60 3.14
CA CYS A 243 -2.46 31.03 1.75
C CYS A 243 -1.28 30.61 0.86
N ALA A 244 -1.57 29.96 -0.27
CA ALA A 244 -0.56 29.51 -1.23
C ALA A 244 0.23 30.64 -1.93
N PHE A 245 -0.19 31.91 -1.81
CA PHE A 245 0.46 33.04 -2.46
C PHE A 245 1.22 33.97 -1.51
N CYS A 246 0.70 34.19 -0.29
CA CYS A 246 1.34 35.07 0.69
C CYS A 246 1.81 34.35 1.96
N ALA A 247 1.62 33.03 2.06
CA ALA A 247 1.87 32.22 3.26
C ALA A 247 1.12 32.68 4.53
N GLY A 248 0.11 33.56 4.40
CA GLY A 248 -0.69 34.04 5.53
C GLY A 248 -1.61 32.95 6.09
N GLY A 249 -1.53 32.72 7.41
CA GLY A 249 -2.36 31.77 8.16
C GLY A 249 -3.65 32.39 8.72
N PRO A 250 -4.36 31.67 9.61
CA PRO A 250 -5.62 32.12 10.21
C PRO A 250 -5.49 33.43 10.99
N ASP A 251 -4.32 33.65 11.61
CA ASP A 251 -4.04 34.82 12.46
C ASP A 251 -3.29 35.94 11.72
N THR A 252 -3.16 35.85 10.39
CA THR A 252 -2.47 36.90 9.62
C THR A 252 -3.35 38.13 9.49
N GLU A 253 -2.87 39.24 10.04
CA GLU A 253 -3.48 40.55 9.89
C GLU A 253 -3.28 41.07 8.47
N VAL A 254 -4.39 41.42 7.81
CA VAL A 254 -4.37 41.98 6.47
C VAL A 254 -4.81 43.44 6.52
N TYR A 255 -3.96 44.34 6.02
CA TYR A 255 -4.25 45.76 5.90
C TYR A 255 -5.15 46.03 4.68
N ASN A 256 -6.32 46.62 4.93
CA ASN A 256 -7.28 47.00 3.89
C ASN A 256 -7.19 48.52 3.63
N PRO A 257 -7.34 49.03 2.38
CA PRO A 257 -7.24 50.47 2.08
C PRO A 257 -8.30 51.34 2.78
N GLY A 258 -9.31 50.74 3.42
CA GLY A 258 -10.31 51.40 4.25
C GLY A 258 -9.90 51.63 5.72
N GLY A 259 -8.67 51.29 6.13
CA GLY A 259 -8.10 51.70 7.42
C GLY A 259 -8.39 50.78 8.62
N TYR A 260 -8.85 49.55 8.40
CA TYR A 260 -9.10 48.57 9.46
C TYR A 260 -8.37 47.25 9.19
N TYR A 261 -7.98 46.56 10.27
CA TYR A 261 -7.35 45.24 10.23
C TYR A 261 -8.43 44.16 10.10
N GLU A 262 -8.35 43.32 9.07
CA GLU A 262 -9.18 42.12 8.99
C GLU A 262 -8.33 40.88 9.31
N ILE A 263 -8.84 40.00 10.17
CA ILE A 263 -8.20 38.72 10.53
C ILE A 263 -8.55 37.66 9.48
N GLY A 264 -7.53 36.97 8.97
CA GLY A 264 -7.60 35.57 8.50
C GLY A 264 -8.32 35.26 7.18
N LEU A 265 -7.99 34.09 6.61
CA LEU A 265 -8.68 33.45 5.49
C LEU A 265 -10.21 33.46 5.73
N VAL A 266 -11.01 33.84 4.73
CA VAL A 266 -12.47 33.63 4.78
C VAL A 266 -12.80 32.42 3.93
N ASP A 267 -13.52 31.48 4.55
CA ASP A 267 -14.17 30.38 3.86
C ASP A 267 -15.26 30.97 2.96
N TYR A 268 -15.04 31.08 1.64
CA TYR A 268 -16.14 31.09 0.70
C TYR A 268 -15.66 30.93 -0.75
N LYS A 269 -15.76 29.70 -1.26
CA LYS A 269 -16.32 29.38 -2.58
C LYS A 269 -16.47 27.86 -2.67
N LYS A 270 -17.72 27.38 -2.68
CA LYS A 270 -18.03 26.00 -3.05
C LYS A 270 -17.86 25.91 -4.56
N VAL A 271 -16.77 25.30 -5.02
CA VAL A 271 -16.54 25.08 -6.45
C VAL A 271 -17.02 23.69 -6.78
N LEU A 272 -17.94 23.59 -7.73
CA LEU A 272 -18.31 22.33 -8.36
C LEU A 272 -17.28 22.06 -9.45
N ILE A 273 -16.40 21.10 -9.19
CA ILE A 273 -15.47 20.62 -10.22
C ILE A 273 -16.26 19.64 -11.07
N LYS A 274 -16.63 20.07 -12.28
CA LYS A 274 -17.11 19.16 -13.31
C LYS A 274 -15.89 18.48 -13.92
N PRO A 275 -15.87 17.15 -14.06
CA PRO A 275 -14.81 16.46 -14.77
C PRO A 275 -14.70 17.07 -16.17
N ASN A 276 -13.46 17.32 -16.58
CA ASN A 276 -13.12 17.90 -17.88
C ASN A 276 -13.76 17.02 -18.97
N PRO A 277 -14.75 17.49 -19.74
CA PRO A 277 -15.23 16.71 -20.87
C PRO A 277 -14.05 16.59 -21.83
N ALA A 278 -13.57 15.36 -22.02
CA ALA A 278 -12.51 15.06 -22.97
C ALA A 278 -12.79 15.80 -24.28
N GLN A 279 -11.91 16.75 -24.63
CA GLN A 279 -11.86 17.26 -25.99
C GLN A 279 -11.20 16.19 -26.84
N TRP A 280 -11.83 15.97 -27.99
CA TRP A 280 -11.85 14.76 -28.82
C TRP A 280 -10.50 14.30 -29.36
#